data_AF-A0A821LHP5-F1
#
_entry.id   AF-A0A821LHP5-F1
#
_cell.length_a   1.000
_cell.length_b   1.000
_cell.length_c   1.000
_cell.angle_alpha   90.00
_cell.angle_beta   90.00
_cell.angle_gamma   90.00
#
_symmetry.space_group_name_H-M   'P 1'
#
loop_
_entity.id
_entity.type
_entity.pdbx_description
1 polymer ?
#
loop_
_entity_poly.entity_id
_entity_poly.type
_entity_poly.pdbx_seq_one_letter_code
_entity_poly.pdbx_strand_id
1 'polypeptide(L)'
;MASASRPCVFNECKRPSRALCICCQQYLCRDHLKEHYDLINSQLPSLADQINALSDQFNNSVLLESSGLTRLQQWREDAHRTVDQFYETKYRQFE
;
A
#
# COMPACT_ATOMS: atom_id res chain seq x y z
N MET A 1 13.16 -51.80 -1.30
CA MET A 1 12.34 -51.03 -0.32
C MET A 1 11.55 -50.00 -1.11
N ALA A 2 10.24 -50.18 -1.25
CA ALA A 2 9.41 -49.24 -2.01
C ALA A 2 9.23 -47.96 -1.19
N SER A 3 9.83 -46.85 -1.64
CA SER A 3 9.60 -45.53 -1.05
C SER A 3 8.13 -45.17 -1.22
N ALA A 4 7.37 -45.16 -0.12
CA ALA A 4 5.96 -44.77 -0.15
C ALA A 4 5.84 -43.31 -0.59
N SER A 5 5.46 -43.11 -1.85
CA SER A 5 5.18 -41.78 -2.38
C SER A 5 3.92 -41.22 -1.72
N ARG A 6 4.00 -40.01 -1.15
CA ARG A 6 2.86 -39.36 -0.51
C ARG A 6 1.78 -39.05 -1.57
N PRO A 7 0.49 -39.23 -1.25
CA PRO A 7 -0.58 -38.89 -2.18
C PRO A 7 -0.67 -37.38 -2.39
N CYS A 8 -1.24 -36.97 -3.52
CA CYS A 8 -1.67 -35.58 -3.70
C CYS A 8 -2.79 -35.24 -2.71
N VAL A 9 -2.87 -33.98 -2.27
CA VAL A 9 -3.89 -33.50 -1.32
C VAL A 9 -5.32 -33.68 -1.82
N PHE A 10 -5.52 -33.68 -3.14
CA PHE A 10 -6.81 -33.92 -3.77
C PHE A 10 -7.10 -35.42 -3.82
N ASN A 11 -8.09 -35.88 -3.06
CA ASN A 11 -8.43 -37.30 -2.92
C ASN A 11 -8.80 -38.00 -4.24
N GLU A 12 -9.35 -37.25 -5.21
CA GLU A 12 -9.66 -37.76 -6.55
C GLU A 12 -8.41 -37.94 -7.43
N CYS A 13 -7.28 -37.33 -7.03
CA CYS A 13 -6.03 -37.40 -7.75
C CYS A 13 -5.24 -38.65 -7.36
N LYS A 14 -5.22 -39.64 -8.25
CA LYS A 14 -4.44 -40.88 -8.08
C LYS A 14 -2.93 -40.69 -8.27
N ARG A 15 -2.46 -39.48 -8.61
CA ARG A 15 -1.06 -39.21 -8.90
C ARG A 15 -0.27 -38.98 -7.60
N PRO A 16 0.97 -39.47 -7.49
CA PRO A 16 1.80 -39.19 -6.33
C PRO A 16 2.16 -37.70 -6.28
N SER A 17 2.28 -37.17 -5.07
CA SER A 17 2.82 -35.84 -4.84
C SER A 17 4.25 -35.76 -5.36
N ARG A 18 4.58 -34.60 -5.93
CA ARG A 18 5.91 -34.25 -6.44
C ARG A 18 6.55 -33.11 -5.65
N ALA A 19 5.77 -32.30 -4.96
CA ALA A 19 6.25 -31.20 -4.14
C ALA A 19 5.31 -30.91 -2.97
N LEU A 20 5.85 -30.29 -1.93
CA LEU A 20 5.11 -29.64 -0.84
C LEU A 20 5.03 -28.15 -1.15
N CYS A 21 3.82 -27.59 -1.18
CA CYS A 21 3.67 -26.15 -1.15
C CYS A 21 3.98 -25.64 0.26
N ILE A 22 5.00 -24.79 0.41
CA ILE A 22 5.40 -24.24 1.72
C ILE A 22 4.33 -23.30 2.27
N CYS A 23 3.67 -22.52 1.40
CA CYS A 23 2.65 -21.56 1.81
C CYS A 23 1.42 -22.25 2.42
N CYS A 24 0.98 -23.36 1.80
CA CYS A 24 -0.26 -24.04 2.16
C CYS A 24 -0.04 -25.32 2.97
N GLN A 25 1.22 -25.77 3.10
CA GLN A 25 1.60 -27.05 3.71
C GLN A 25 0.91 -28.28 3.08
N GLN A 26 0.66 -28.21 1.77
CA GLN A 26 -0.05 -29.26 1.02
C GLN A 26 0.86 -29.99 0.03
N TYR A 27 0.77 -31.32 0.02
CA TYR A 27 1.47 -32.18 -0.93
C TYR A 27 0.72 -32.21 -2.27
N LEU A 28 1.34 -31.68 -3.32
CA LEU A 28 0.71 -31.53 -4.64
C LEU A 28 1.41 -32.39 -5.68
N CYS A 29 0.64 -32.96 -6.61
CA CYS A 29 1.20 -33.53 -7.83
C CYS A 29 1.61 -32.41 -8.78
N ARG A 30 2.31 -32.73 -9.87
CA ARG A 30 2.83 -31.73 -10.82
C ARG A 30 1.73 -30.82 -11.41
N ASP A 31 0.59 -31.40 -11.78
CA ASP A 31 -0.49 -30.66 -12.45
C ASP A 31 -1.19 -29.73 -11.46
N HIS A 32 -1.59 -30.23 -10.30
CA HIS A 32 -2.19 -29.40 -9.26
C HIS A 32 -1.23 -28.36 -8.68
N LEU A 33 0.08 -28.62 -8.68
CA LEU A 33 1.07 -27.61 -8.33
C LEU A 33 1.07 -26.48 -9.37
N LYS A 34 0.99 -26.81 -10.66
CA LYS A 34 0.91 -25.82 -11.73
C LYS A 34 -0.37 -24.99 -11.62
N GLU A 35 -1.53 -25.64 -11.48
CA GLU A 35 -2.81 -24.96 -11.29
C GLU A 35 -2.80 -24.05 -10.05
N HIS A 36 -2.18 -24.51 -8.97
CA HIS A 36 -2.00 -23.72 -7.76
C HIS A 36 -1.14 -22.47 -8.01
N TYR A 37 -0.06 -22.58 -8.77
CA TYR A 37 0.75 -21.43 -9.18
C TYR A 37 -0.02 -20.49 -10.11
N ASP A 38 -0.75 -21.03 -11.07
CA ASP A 38 -1.53 -20.25 -12.04
C ASP A 38 -2.63 -19.44 -11.30
N LEU A 39 -3.30 -20.04 -10.31
CA LEU A 39 -4.28 -19.36 -9.46
C LEU A 39 -3.65 -18.19 -8.68
N ILE A 40 -2.51 -18.43 -8.03
CA ILE A 40 -1.80 -17.37 -7.30
C ILE A 40 -1.41 -16.23 -8.26
N ASN A 41 -0.83 -16.57 -9.41
CA ASN A 41 -0.41 -15.59 -10.41
C ASN A 41 -1.59 -14.77 -10.95
N SER A 42 -2.77 -15.37 -11.08
CA SER A 42 -3.98 -14.67 -11.53
C SER A 42 -4.46 -13.60 -10.55
N GLN A 43 -4.12 -13.73 -9.26
CA GLN A 43 -4.52 -12.79 -8.22
C GLN A 43 -3.55 -11.62 -8.04
N LEU A 44 -2.28 -11.79 -8.45
CA LEU A 44 -1.24 -10.76 -8.30
C LEU A 44 -1.59 -9.41 -8.93
N PRO A 45 -2.17 -9.33 -10.15
CA PRO A 45 -2.54 -8.05 -10.75
C PRO A 45 -3.55 -7.28 -9.88
N SER A 46 -4.60 -7.96 -9.42
CA SER A 46 -5.63 -7.32 -8.59
C SER A 46 -5.10 -6.82 -7.24
N LEU A 47 -4.08 -7.48 -6.68
CA LEU A 47 -3.42 -7.05 -5.47
C LEU A 47 -2.53 -5.82 -5.74
N ALA A 48 -1.82 -5.81 -6.86
CA ALA A 48 -1.04 -4.65 -7.28
C ALA A 48 -1.93 -3.42 -7.49
N ASP A 49 -3.09 -3.59 -8.13
CA ASP A 49 -4.07 -2.52 -8.32
C ASP A 49 -4.58 -1.96 -6.98
N GLN A 50 -4.85 -2.82 -6.00
CA GLN A 50 -5.26 -2.40 -4.66
C GLN A 50 -4.16 -1.62 -3.94
N ILE A 51 -2.90 -2.07 -4.02
CA ILE A 51 -1.75 -1.38 -3.44
C ILE A 51 -1.58 0.00 -4.08
N ASN A 52 -1.67 0.08 -5.41
CA ASN A 52 -1.58 1.34 -6.14
C ASN A 52 -2.70 2.30 -5.72
N ALA A 53 -3.95 1.83 -5.65
CA ALA A 53 -5.07 2.65 -5.21
C ALA A 53 -4.92 3.17 -3.77
N LEU A 54 -4.38 2.36 -2.85
CA LEU A 54 -4.07 2.79 -1.48
C LEU A 54 -2.94 3.82 -1.45
N SER A 55 -1.89 3.62 -2.26
CA SER A 55 -0.78 4.57 -2.40
C SER A 55 -1.27 5.92 -2.91
N ASP A 56 -2.14 5.94 -3.92
CA ASP A 56 -2.72 7.15 -4.46
C ASP A 56 -3.60 7.88 -3.43
N GLN A 57 -4.42 7.14 -2.67
CA GLN A 57 -5.20 7.71 -1.58
C GLN A 57 -4.31 8.34 -0.50
N PHE A 58 -3.24 7.64 -0.11
CA PHE A 58 -2.29 8.15 0.88
C PHE A 58 -1.61 9.44 0.39
N ASN A 59 -1.11 9.45 -0.84
CA ASN A 59 -0.48 10.63 -1.45
C ASN A 59 -1.45 11.82 -1.53
N ASN A 60 -2.70 11.56 -1.90
CA ASN A 60 -3.75 12.59 -1.93
C ASN A 60 -4.09 13.13 -0.53
N SER A 61 -4.03 12.28 0.51
CA SER A 61 -4.25 12.72 1.90
C SER A 61 -3.12 13.62 2.43
N VAL A 62 -1.86 13.36 2.02
CA VAL A 62 -0.71 14.22 2.35
C VAL A 62 -0.82 15.57 1.65
N LEU A 63 -1.36 15.61 0.42
CA LEU A 63 -1.63 16.87 -0.27
C LEU A 63 -2.74 17.68 0.41
N LEU A 64 -3.73 17.06 1.05
CA LEU A 64 -4.74 17.75 1.85
C LEU A 64 -4.12 18.48 3.06
N GLU A 65 -3.11 17.92 3.72
CA GLU A 65 -2.38 18.59 4.81
C GLU A 65 -1.61 19.84 4.34
N SER A 66 -1.08 19.84 3.11
CA SER A 66 -0.34 20.99 2.57
C SER A 66 -1.20 22.25 2.50
N SER A 67 -2.51 22.11 2.23
CA SER A 67 -3.44 23.24 2.19
C SER A 67 -3.61 23.92 3.57
N GLY A 68 -3.59 23.12 4.64
CA GLY A 68 -3.62 23.62 6.01
C GLY A 68 -2.33 24.36 6.36
N LEU A 69 -1.18 23.82 5.97
CA LEU A 69 0.13 24.46 6.17
C LEU A 69 0.25 25.77 5.40
N THR A 70 -0.20 25.81 4.14
CA THR A 70 -0.23 27.05 3.35
C THR A 70 -1.11 28.10 4.01
N ARG A 71 -2.29 27.71 4.51
CA ARG A 71 -3.22 28.63 5.18
C ARG A 71 -2.65 29.16 6.50
N LEU A 72 -1.96 28.32 7.27
CA LEU A 72 -1.26 28.74 8.49
C LEU A 72 -0.10 29.70 8.19
N GLN A 73 0.66 29.43 7.12
CA GLN A 73 1.73 30.31 6.69
C GLN A 73 1.18 31.68 6.26
N GLN A 74 0.08 31.70 5.51
CA GLN A 74 -0.56 32.94 5.08
C GLN A 74 -1.10 33.74 6.27
N TRP A 75 -1.72 33.07 7.24
CA TRP A 75 -2.17 33.70 8.49
C TRP A 75 -1.02 34.36 9.26
N ARG A 76 0.14 33.68 9.35
CA ARG A 76 1.35 34.24 9.99
C ARG A 76 1.84 35.49 9.27
N GLU A 77 1.92 35.46 7.94
CA GLU A 77 2.40 36.58 7.13
C GLU A 77 1.47 37.81 7.25
N ASP A 78 0.15 37.59 7.24
CA ASP A 78 -0.82 38.67 7.39
C ASP A 78 -0.80 39.28 8.81
N ALA A 79 -0.60 38.46 9.85
CA ALA A 79 -0.45 38.94 11.22
C ALA A 79 0.77 39.84 11.39
N HIS A 80 1.94 39.42 10.88
CA HIS A 80 3.15 40.24 10.91
C HIS A 80 2.95 41.56 10.15
N ARG A 81 2.39 41.50 8.94
CA ARG A 81 2.11 42.70 8.14
C ARG A 81 1.21 43.70 8.89
N THR A 82 0.22 43.21 9.62
CA THR A 82 -0.68 44.06 10.41
C THR A 82 0.07 44.77 11.54
N VAL A 83 0.94 44.05 12.25
CA VAL A 83 1.77 44.61 13.31
C VAL A 83 2.74 45.66 12.76
N ASP A 84 3.41 45.36 11.65
CA ASP A 84 4.35 46.28 11.00
C ASP A 84 3.66 47.56 10.52
N GLN A 85 2.49 47.43 9.90
CA GLN A 85 1.68 48.58 9.48
C GLN A 85 1.24 49.45 10.66
N PHE A 86 0.85 48.82 11.78
CA PHE A 86 0.49 49.56 12.98
C PHE A 86 1.69 50.31 13.56
N TYR A 87 2.84 49.64 13.64
CA TYR A 87 4.10 50.25 14.09
C TYR A 87 4.48 51.46 13.24
N GLU A 88 4.54 51.30 11.91
CA GLU A 88 4.83 52.38 10.97
C GLU A 88 3.86 53.55 11.09
N THR A 89 2.57 53.25 11.23
CA THR A 89 1.53 54.27 11.42
C THR A 89 1.77 55.07 12.69
N LYS A 90 2.13 54.39 13.79
CA LYS A 90 2.42 55.07 15.06
C LYS A 90 3.72 55.84 14.99
N TYR A 91 4.77 55.28 14.39
CA TYR A 91 6.05 55.94 14.23
C TYR A 91 5.90 57.29 13.51
N ARG A 92 5.21 57.31 12.36
CA ARG A 92 4.94 58.56 11.62
C ARG A 92 4.02 59.55 12.32
N GLN A 93 3.27 59.14 13.35
CA GLN A 93 2.48 60.07 14.17
C GLN A 93 3.33 60.79 15.21
N PHE A 94 4.52 60.27 15.52
CA PHE A 94 5.45 60.82 16.52
C PHE A 94 6.72 61.41 15.88
N GLU A 95 6.83 61.36 14.56
CA GLU A 95 7.83 62.07 13.74
C GLU A 95 7.28 63.43 13.29
#